data_AF-A0A4S4M3E1-F1
#
_entry.id   AF-A0A4S4M3E1-F1
#
_cell.length_a   1.000
_cell.length_b   1.000
_cell.length_c   1.000
_cell.angle_alpha   90.00
_cell.angle_beta   90.00
_cell.angle_gamma   90.00
#
_symmetry.space_group_name_H-M   'P 1'
#
loop_
_entity.id
_entity.type
_entity.pdbx_description
1 polymer ?
#
loop_
_entity_poly.entity_id
_entity_poly.type
_entity_poly.pdbx_seq_one_letter_code
_entity_poly.pdbx_strand_id
1 'polypeptide(L)'
;MAFLSLSVALYGFAVALASHPVHASSAPALYERTLTAIQGTYNTTFVCIVTSKAHARSLLPDVYQDALLPVNATLYPGLSEDEHPIVLELGRESNAGPPGLGILSFQEAKVEVPLVRRVSDSDVPFLYKRQAHVHTFN
;
A
#
# COMPACT_ATOMS: atom_id res chain seq x y z
N MET A 1 -44.08 45.43 39.71
CA MET A 1 -43.33 45.07 40.93
C MET A 1 -42.35 43.97 40.55
N ALA A 2 -41.06 43.95 40.86
CA ALA A 2 -40.04 44.91 41.30
C ALA A 2 -38.71 44.16 41.02
N PHE A 3 -37.68 44.90 40.63
CA PHE A 3 -36.33 44.44 40.28
C PHE A 3 -35.55 43.84 41.45
N LEU A 4 -34.62 42.91 41.16
CA LEU A 4 -33.31 42.69 41.81
C LEU A 4 -32.51 41.72 40.89
N SER A 5 -31.56 42.13 40.04
CA SER A 5 -30.20 42.66 40.28
C SER A 5 -29.13 41.58 40.57
N LEU A 6 -28.21 41.42 39.60
CA LEU A 6 -26.74 41.15 39.68
C LEU A 6 -26.27 39.89 40.47
N SER A 7 -25.27 39.09 40.07
CA SER A 7 -24.00 39.41 39.41
C SER A 7 -23.36 38.17 38.79
N VAL A 8 -22.57 38.42 37.74
CA VAL A 8 -21.60 37.54 37.10
C VAL A 8 -20.51 37.10 38.09
N ALA A 9 -20.14 35.83 38.03
CA ALA A 9 -18.79 35.38 38.42
C ALA A 9 -18.39 34.17 37.53
N LEU A 10 -17.65 34.47 36.46
CA LEU A 10 -16.67 33.56 35.87
C LEU A 10 -15.71 33.15 36.98
N TYR A 11 -15.36 31.86 37.15
CA TYR A 11 -14.00 31.47 37.52
C TYR A 11 -13.77 29.97 37.30
N GLY A 12 -12.93 29.67 36.30
CA GLY A 12 -11.91 28.62 36.31
C GLY A 12 -12.30 27.18 36.58
N PHE A 13 -12.65 26.42 35.54
CA PHE A 13 -12.40 24.97 35.54
C PHE A 13 -11.02 24.71 34.94
N ALA A 14 -10.01 24.66 35.81
CA ALA A 14 -8.68 24.19 35.44
C ALA A 14 -8.73 22.67 35.27
N VAL A 15 -8.59 22.20 34.03
CA VAL A 15 -8.38 20.78 33.72
C VAL A 15 -6.99 20.41 34.24
N ALA A 16 -6.95 19.64 35.33
CA ALA A 16 -5.73 19.04 35.83
C ALA A 16 -5.25 17.97 34.84
N LEU A 17 -4.36 18.34 33.93
CA LEU A 17 -3.51 17.41 33.20
C LEU A 17 -2.60 16.72 34.21
N ALA A 18 -2.99 15.52 34.63
CA ALA A 18 -2.12 14.63 35.40
C ALA A 18 -0.94 14.22 34.51
N SER A 19 0.15 14.98 34.62
CA SER A 19 1.46 14.63 34.07
C SER A 19 1.96 13.36 34.74
N HIS A 20 1.75 12.22 34.11
CA HIS A 20 2.47 11.01 34.47
C HIS A 20 3.94 11.24 34.07
N PRO A 21 4.92 11.06 34.96
CA PRO A 21 6.31 11.10 34.56
C PRO A 21 6.55 9.91 33.64
N VAL A 22 6.69 10.18 32.34
CA VAL A 22 7.30 9.25 31.40
C VAL A 22 8.74 9.10 31.88
N HIS A 23 9.02 8.02 32.61
CA HIS A 23 10.38 7.57 32.81
C HIS A 23 10.93 7.24 31.43
N ALA A 24 11.62 8.21 30.83
CA ALA A 24 12.46 7.98 29.67
C ALA A 24 13.56 7.02 30.12
N SER A 25 13.32 5.72 29.91
CA SER A 25 14.38 4.73 29.93
C SER A 25 15.35 5.13 28.83
N SER A 26 16.49 5.70 29.22
CA SER A 26 17.64 5.92 28.34
C SER A 26 18.29 4.57 28.05
N ALA A 27 17.56 3.66 27.40
CA ALA A 27 18.17 2.57 26.69
C ALA A 27 19.00 3.23 25.57
N PRO A 28 20.30 2.90 25.43
CA PRO A 28 21.08 3.42 24.32
C PRO A 28 20.38 2.97 23.05
N ALA A 29 19.97 3.93 22.22
CA ALA A 29 19.50 3.69 20.87
C ALA A 29 20.69 3.14 20.06
N LEU A 30 20.94 1.84 20.18
CA LEU A 30 21.76 1.12 19.22
C LEU A 30 20.93 1.01 17.94
N TYR A 31 21.10 2.06 17.16
CA TYR A 31 20.78 2.19 15.77
C TYR A 31 21.54 1.11 14.99
N GLU A 32 20.95 -0.08 14.93
CA GLU A 32 21.14 -0.99 13.82
C GLU A 32 19.73 -1.23 13.27
N ARG A 33 19.37 -0.54 12.18
CA ARG A 33 18.24 -0.98 11.35
C ARG A 33 18.71 -2.27 10.66
N THR A 34 18.80 -3.35 11.40
CA THR A 34 18.95 -4.69 10.82
C THR A 34 17.67 -4.93 10.03
N LEU A 35 17.77 -4.89 8.70
CA LEU A 35 16.70 -5.28 7.80
C LEU A 35 16.40 -6.75 8.10
N THR A 36 15.39 -6.99 8.92
CA THR A 36 14.94 -8.35 9.18
C THR A 36 14.06 -8.77 8.01
N ALA A 37 14.51 -9.79 7.29
CA ALA A 37 13.73 -10.36 6.21
C ALA A 37 12.39 -10.87 6.77
N ILE A 38 11.29 -10.49 6.12
CA ILE A 38 10.01 -11.13 6.38
C ILE A 38 10.08 -12.52 5.75
N GLN A 39 9.79 -13.53 6.56
CA GLN A 39 9.69 -14.91 6.14
C GLN A 39 8.22 -15.33 6.19
N GLY A 40 7.82 -16.19 5.26
CA GLY A 40 6.48 -16.70 5.14
C GLY A 40 6.42 -17.76 4.04
N THR A 41 5.34 -18.52 3.99
CA THR A 41 5.04 -19.38 2.84
C THR A 41 4.09 -18.64 1.93
N TYR A 42 4.54 -18.37 0.70
CA TYR A 42 3.75 -17.68 -0.30
C TYR A 42 3.22 -18.68 -1.33
N ASN A 43 1.90 -18.87 -1.36
CA ASN A 43 1.23 -19.63 -2.41
C ASN A 43 0.49 -18.63 -3.31
N THR A 44 0.89 -18.57 -4.58
CA THR A 44 0.38 -17.57 -5.52
C THR A 44 0.04 -18.19 -6.87
N THR A 45 -0.99 -17.66 -7.50
CA THR A 45 -1.39 -17.96 -8.87
C THR A 45 -1.29 -16.70 -9.69
N PHE A 46 -0.66 -16.81 -10.86
CA PHE A 46 -0.56 -15.74 -11.84
C PHE A 46 -1.50 -16.01 -13.01
N VAL A 47 -2.26 -14.99 -13.41
CA VAL A 47 -3.12 -15.02 -14.59
C VAL A 47 -2.77 -13.85 -15.49
N CYS A 48 -2.38 -14.13 -16.73
CA CYS A 48 -2.22 -13.10 -17.75
C CYS A 48 -3.56 -12.93 -18.48
N ILE A 49 -4.06 -11.70 -18.52
CA ILE A 49 -5.32 -11.35 -19.19
C ILE A 49 -5.03 -10.28 -20.23
N VAL A 50 -5.69 -10.38 -21.38
CA VAL A 50 -5.63 -9.37 -22.43
C VAL A 50 -6.82 -8.43 -22.26
N THR A 51 -6.57 -7.13 -22.34
CA THR A 51 -7.59 -6.09 -22.26
C THR A 51 -7.33 -5.00 -23.30
N SER A 52 -8.24 -4.05 -23.45
CA SER A 52 -7.98 -2.88 -24.28
C SER A 52 -6.98 -1.94 -23.61
N LYS A 53 -6.19 -1.21 -24.40
CA LYS A 53 -5.27 -0.19 -23.89
C LYS A 53 -6.00 0.87 -23.06
N ALA A 54 -7.22 1.22 -23.45
CA ALA A 54 -8.06 2.14 -22.67
C ALA A 54 -8.34 1.60 -21.26
N HIS A 55 -8.67 0.31 -21.13
CA HIS A 55 -8.89 -0.31 -19.83
C HIS A 55 -7.60 -0.41 -19.01
N ALA A 56 -6.49 -0.84 -19.63
CA ALA A 56 -5.19 -0.90 -18.97
C ALA A 56 -4.74 0.49 -18.45
N ARG A 57 -4.97 1.57 -19.22
CA ARG A 57 -4.70 2.96 -18.78
C ARG A 57 -5.55 3.37 -17.58
N SER A 58 -6.83 2.97 -17.54
CA SER A 58 -7.71 3.30 -16.41
C SER A 58 -7.25 2.73 -15.06
N LEU A 59 -6.37 1.72 -15.07
CA LEU A 59 -5.79 1.13 -13.86
C LEU A 59 -4.56 1.90 -13.36
N LEU A 60 -4.01 2.79 -14.18
CA LEU A 60 -2.88 3.63 -13.86
C LEU A 60 -3.35 4.92 -13.18
N PRO A 61 -2.53 5.51 -12.29
CA PRO A 61 -2.81 6.83 -11.74
C PRO A 61 -2.52 7.90 -12.79
N ASP A 62 -3.06 9.10 -12.59
CA ASP A 62 -3.08 10.19 -13.59
C ASP A 62 -1.71 10.50 -14.21
N VAL A 63 -0.63 10.42 -13.42
CA VAL A 63 0.74 10.68 -13.87
C VAL A 63 1.25 9.66 -14.92
N TYR A 64 0.62 8.49 -15.03
CA TYR A 64 1.00 7.42 -15.96
C TYR A 64 -0.04 7.17 -17.07
N GLN A 65 -1.05 8.03 -17.26
CA GLN A 65 -2.11 7.81 -18.27
C GLN A 65 -1.56 7.65 -19.70
N ASP A 66 -0.52 8.42 -20.04
CA ASP A 66 0.18 8.35 -21.34
C ASP A 66 1.51 7.59 -21.27
N ALA A 67 1.64 6.68 -20.29
CA ALA A 67 2.88 5.94 -20.05
C ALA A 67 2.87 4.50 -20.57
N LEU A 68 1.76 3.99 -21.13
CA LEU A 68 1.77 2.67 -21.76
C LEU A 68 2.72 2.65 -22.96
N LEU A 69 3.69 1.75 -22.91
CA LEU A 69 4.63 1.48 -23.99
C LEU A 69 4.01 0.51 -25.01
N PRO A 70 4.48 0.53 -26.27
CA PRO A 70 4.09 -0.45 -27.27
C PRO A 70 4.37 -1.87 -26.79
N VAL A 71 3.43 -2.78 -27.09
CA VAL A 71 3.58 -4.20 -26.80
C VAL A 71 4.58 -4.80 -27.77
N ASN A 72 5.56 -5.53 -27.25
CA ASN A 72 6.51 -6.27 -28.07
C ASN A 72 5.84 -7.53 -28.64
N ALA A 73 5.62 -7.55 -29.97
CA ALA A 73 4.99 -8.68 -30.67
C ALA A 73 5.76 -10.00 -30.55
N THR A 74 7.06 -9.97 -30.24
CA THR A 74 7.85 -11.18 -29.95
C THR A 74 7.51 -11.77 -28.59
N LEU A 75 7.23 -10.94 -27.59
CA LEU A 75 6.87 -11.39 -26.23
C LEU A 75 5.39 -11.73 -26.12
N TYR A 76 4.54 -11.05 -26.88
CA TYR A 76 3.10 -11.23 -26.89
C TYR A 76 2.58 -11.39 -28.32
N PRO A 77 2.80 -12.57 -28.94
CA PRO A 77 2.37 -12.80 -30.30
C PRO A 77 0.84 -12.81 -30.39
N GLY A 78 0.30 -12.17 -31.43
CA GLY A 78 -1.14 -12.16 -31.73
C GLY A 78 -1.95 -11.07 -31.05
N LEU A 79 -1.32 -10.21 -30.22
CA LEU A 79 -1.99 -9.01 -29.71
C LEU A 79 -2.10 -7.94 -30.79
N SER A 80 -3.29 -7.36 -30.91
CA SER A 80 -3.53 -6.19 -31.76
C SER A 80 -2.95 -4.91 -31.15
N GLU A 81 -2.87 -3.85 -31.96
CA GLU A 81 -2.36 -2.56 -31.50
C GLU A 81 -3.23 -1.89 -30.44
N ASP A 82 -4.50 -2.27 -30.27
CA ASP A 82 -5.37 -1.74 -29.22
C ASP A 82 -5.41 -2.62 -27.96
N GLU A 83 -4.73 -3.77 -27.98
CA GLU A 83 -4.68 -4.67 -26.84
C GLU A 83 -3.45 -4.44 -25.97
N HIS A 84 -3.59 -4.75 -24.69
CA HIS A 84 -2.53 -4.68 -23.69
C HIS A 84 -2.67 -5.82 -22.70
N PRO A 85 -1.59 -6.54 -22.36
CA PRO A 85 -1.64 -7.54 -21.31
C PRO A 85 -1.70 -6.89 -19.92
N ILE A 86 -2.44 -7.48 -19.00
CA ILE A 86 -2.39 -7.23 -17.57
C ILE A 86 -2.12 -8.54 -16.84
N VAL A 87 -1.51 -8.47 -15.67
CA VAL A 87 -1.23 -9.64 -14.83
C VAL A 87 -2.03 -9.53 -13.55
N LEU A 88 -2.74 -10.60 -13.20
CA LEU A 88 -3.34 -10.77 -11.89
C LEU A 88 -2.46 -11.71 -11.08
N GLU A 89 -2.08 -11.28 -9.88
CA GLU A 89 -1.43 -12.12 -8.89
C GLU A 89 -2.41 -12.34 -7.74
N LEU A 90 -2.78 -13.58 -7.49
CA LEU A 90 -3.71 -13.95 -6.41
C LEU A 90 -2.99 -14.90 -5.49
N GLY A 91 -2.82 -14.51 -4.23
CA GLY A 91 -1.98 -15.24 -3.30
C GLY A 91 -2.51 -15.28 -1.88
N ARG A 92 -1.98 -16.25 -1.15
CA ARG A 92 -2.07 -16.31 0.31
C ARG A 92 -0.66 -16.40 0.86
N GLU A 93 -0.35 -15.50 1.77
CA GLU A 93 0.83 -15.63 2.61
C GLU A 93 0.43 -16.18 3.97
N SER A 94 1.14 -17.20 4.43
CA SER A 94 0.93 -17.80 5.75
C SER A 94 2.22 -17.76 6.57
N ASN A 95 2.07 -17.53 7.87
CA ASN A 95 3.17 -17.38 8.82
C ASN A 95 4.16 -16.26 8.45
N ALA A 96 3.65 -15.16 7.91
CA ALA A 96 4.41 -13.97 7.57
C ALA A 96 4.91 -13.27 8.85
N GLY A 97 6.19 -12.93 8.90
CA GLY A 97 6.77 -12.11 9.97
C GLY A 97 8.28 -12.22 10.06
N PRO A 98 8.90 -11.59 11.07
CA PRO A 98 10.29 -11.85 11.40
C PRO A 98 10.56 -13.35 11.64
N PRO A 99 11.79 -13.84 11.39
CA PRO A 99 12.14 -15.24 11.60
C PRO A 99 11.72 -15.74 12.98
N GLY A 100 10.97 -16.85 13.01
CA GLY A 100 10.51 -17.48 14.26
C GLY A 100 9.25 -16.88 14.91
N LEU A 101 8.72 -15.76 14.41
CA LEU A 101 7.50 -15.15 14.96
C LEU A 101 6.23 -15.54 14.19
N GLY A 102 6.27 -15.58 12.86
CA GLY A 102 5.18 -16.09 12.01
C GLY A 102 3.78 -15.56 12.34
N ILE A 103 3.67 -14.25 12.62
CA ILE A 103 2.51 -13.63 13.30
C ILE A 103 1.34 -13.28 12.38
N LEU A 104 1.52 -13.26 11.07
CA LEU A 104 0.51 -12.79 10.13
C LEU A 104 0.19 -13.84 9.07
N SER A 105 -1.09 -13.92 8.71
CA SER A 105 -1.54 -14.63 7.52
C SER A 105 -2.55 -13.74 6.82
N PHE A 106 -2.40 -13.57 5.51
CA PHE A 106 -3.28 -12.70 4.74
C PHE A 106 -3.46 -13.23 3.33
N GLN A 107 -4.58 -12.84 2.74
CA GLN A 107 -4.84 -13.03 1.32
C GLN A 107 -4.54 -11.72 0.60
N GLU A 108 -3.90 -11.83 -0.55
CA GLU A 108 -3.49 -10.70 -1.36
C GLU A 108 -3.94 -10.91 -2.81
N ALA A 109 -4.43 -9.84 -3.41
CA ALA A 109 -4.68 -9.75 -4.84
C ALA A 109 -3.94 -8.52 -5.39
N LYS A 110 -3.18 -8.70 -6.46
CA LYS A 110 -2.54 -7.61 -7.21
C LYS A 110 -3.04 -7.59 -8.63
N VAL A 111 -3.26 -6.38 -9.13
CA VAL A 111 -3.40 -6.10 -10.55
C VAL A 111 -2.14 -5.40 -11.00
N GLU A 112 -1.52 -5.91 -12.05
CA GLU A 112 -0.26 -5.40 -12.56
C GLU A 112 -0.40 -5.02 -14.03
N VAL A 113 0.05 -3.81 -14.36
CA VAL A 113 0.10 -3.28 -15.72
C VAL A 113 1.57 -3.26 -16.15
N PRO A 114 2.02 -4.18 -17.02
CA PRO A 114 3.38 -4.21 -17.53
C PRO A 114 3.58 -3.13 -18.61
N LEU A 115 4.84 -2.96 -19.02
CA LEU A 115 5.22 -2.09 -20.12
C LEU A 115 4.80 -0.63 -19.88
N VAL A 116 4.98 -0.14 -18.65
CA VAL A 116 4.73 1.26 -18.31
C VAL A 116 6.07 2.00 -18.33
N ARG A 117 6.10 3.16 -18.96
CA ARG A 117 7.24 4.09 -18.95
C ARG A 117 7.38 4.70 -17.56
N ARG A 118 8.59 4.67 -17.02
CA ARG A 118 8.88 5.31 -15.72
C ARG A 118 8.81 6.82 -15.88
N VAL A 119 8.26 7.52 -14.88
CA VAL A 119 8.22 9.00 -14.85
C VAL A 119 9.62 9.57 -14.55
N SER A 120 10.52 8.77 -13.97
CA SER A 120 11.93 9.10 -13.85
C SER A 120 12.70 8.78 -15.15
N ASP A 121 13.89 9.35 -15.25
CA ASP A 121 14.96 9.30 -16.25
C ASP A 121 15.50 7.92 -16.66
N SER A 122 14.71 6.85 -16.53
CA SER A 122 15.09 5.50 -16.93
C SER A 122 14.25 5.00 -18.10
N ASP A 123 14.92 4.59 -19.17
CA ASP A 123 14.31 3.96 -20.35
C ASP A 123 13.83 2.52 -20.11
N VAL A 124 14.00 1.99 -18.89
CA VAL A 124 13.63 0.61 -18.56
C VAL A 124 12.12 0.56 -18.28
N PRO A 125 11.35 -0.24 -19.03
CA PRO A 125 9.94 -0.46 -18.73
C PRO A 125 9.77 -0.99 -17.31
N PHE A 126 8.77 -0.50 -16.59
CA PHE A 126 8.42 -1.02 -15.28
C PHE A 126 7.00 -1.57 -15.24
N LEU A 127 6.76 -2.36 -14.21
CA LEU A 127 5.49 -2.99 -13.90
C LEU A 127 4.80 -2.14 -12.84
N TYR A 128 3.68 -1.50 -13.21
CA TYR A 128 2.88 -0.78 -12.23
C TYR A 128 1.98 -1.78 -11.48
N LYS A 129 2.01 -1.76 -10.15
CA LYS A 129 1.25 -2.68 -9.30
C LYS A 129 0.23 -1.93 -8.45
N ARG A 130 -0.99 -2.46 -8.40
CA ARG A 130 -2.02 -2.07 -7.44
C ARG A 130 -2.41 -3.30 -6.63
N GLN A 131 -2.33 -3.19 -5.32
CA GLN A 131 -2.60 -4.30 -4.40
C GLN A 131 -3.87 -4.05 -3.58
N ALA A 132 -4.57 -5.13 -3.26
CA ALA A 132 -5.65 -5.19 -2.30
C ALA A 132 -5.36 -6.31 -1.30
N HIS A 133 -5.45 -6.01 0.00
CA HIS A 133 -5.19 -6.95 1.07
C HIS A 133 -6.48 -7.23 1.84
N VAL A 134 -6.74 -8.49 2.11
CA VAL A 134 -7.80 -8.90 3.04
C VAL A 134 -7.13 -9.60 4.22
N HIS A 135 -7.22 -8.97 5.38
CA HIS A 135 -6.73 -9.54 6.63
C HIS A 135 -7.75 -10.55 7.16
N THR A 136 -7.29 -11.78 7.38
CA THR A 136 -8.04 -12.79 8.13
C THR A 136 -7.45 -12.87 9.53
N PHE A 137 -8.21 -12.43 10.54
CA PHE A 137 -7.86 -12.69 11.93
C PHE A 137 -8.23 -14.13 12.27
N ASN A 138 -7.30 -14.87 12.87
CA ASN A 138 -7.57 -16.18 13.46
C ASN A 138 -8.22 -16.02 14.83
#